data_AF-A0A359LC53-F1
#
_entry.id   AF-A0A359LC53-F1
#
_cell.length_a   1.000
_cell.length_b   1.000
_cell.length_c   1.000
_cell.angle_alpha   90.00
_cell.angle_beta   90.00
_cell.angle_gamma   90.00
#
_symmetry.space_group_name_H-M   'P 1'
#
loop_
_entity.id
_entity.type
_entity.pdbx_description
1 polymer ?
#
loop_
_entity_poly.entity_id
_entity_poly.type
_entity_poly.pdbx_seq_one_letter_code
_entity_poly.pdbx_strand_id
1 'polypeptide(L)'
;MVEVNTAVTFSPNLTSVSFSNGKMVMNNSTSRLKFDGPTSTVAFNNVLVTSATGSYLGNLGITIYNVPNITAQNSIFEYNKYGLYLMRTSNHPRAIIDNCTFSNCYDGLLVYNSGATITNSDFLNNSDMGIYCLSMDQTSACYNVTSSTNTNYGLYYEGSSTSSYSMDYCSVSTNSNGIYTQGPLTADISCSSSVNNTNYGIKAYNNSNLVMQGCDFHGNKIAIQGDGSSYGNYDNYFTLNNGYNDLRDNGTTGSWCIYGRFWAFGTYPLTVAANNNRWKTSGGSPVINADYQVYAEYDFPLTITDNSPESTYSPCNVPESLVEGSEGYSDAGVYMEVTTSLGTQPLNEAVETILNENEKTGTVYNDNTRFELLSEVLNNSFKKPNVNEKWYIHYAYKEFKKLTGSIKYDTKNIEKALKAIRKINKDYQKFEDKKIDFGCIVDEALLLDYSGNFDEAISLLQASQSLLNNDDAIYFDELICKINLNKKVNDGAIDEDIVEAYNECSCSKDSEKSGSINGTGNGQHAQTGTILSVDGISLSVVPHPVTGTSEIRVTGLAETATLTVYNSLGAVVIRREVTSESTTMKITRNELKPGIYLVNLNQNGAPVQTLKMVVQ
;
A
#
# COMPACT_ATOMS: atom_id res chain seq x y z
N MET A 1 21.08 -22.93 -22.53
CA MET A 1 21.61 -21.64 -22.04
C MET A 1 21.19 -20.57 -23.03
N VAL A 2 20.57 -19.50 -22.58
CA VAL A 2 20.16 -18.34 -23.38
C VAL A 2 20.97 -17.14 -22.90
N GLU A 3 21.63 -16.45 -23.82
CA GLU A 3 22.38 -15.22 -23.53
C GLU A 3 21.59 -14.01 -24.03
N VAL A 4 21.30 -13.09 -23.13
CA VAL A 4 20.58 -11.86 -23.41
C VAL A 4 21.62 -10.74 -23.46
N ASN A 5 21.94 -10.32 -24.68
CA ASN A 5 22.94 -9.27 -24.95
C ASN A 5 22.31 -7.89 -25.15
N THR A 6 21.01 -7.82 -25.37
CA THR A 6 20.25 -6.58 -25.52
C THR A 6 18.85 -6.83 -24.99
N ALA A 7 18.05 -5.77 -24.81
CA ALA A 7 16.63 -5.94 -24.56
C ALA A 7 15.99 -6.79 -25.66
N VAL A 8 15.29 -7.86 -25.26
CA VAL A 8 14.50 -8.72 -26.13
C VAL A 8 13.04 -8.53 -25.72
N THR A 9 12.23 -8.05 -26.65
CA THR A 9 10.79 -7.90 -26.46
C THR A 9 10.05 -8.97 -27.23
N PHE A 10 9.29 -9.80 -26.52
CA PHE A 10 8.35 -10.73 -27.11
C PHE A 10 7.07 -9.96 -27.44
N SER A 11 6.84 -9.73 -28.74
CA SER A 11 5.70 -8.98 -29.30
C SER A 11 4.58 -9.94 -29.79
N PRO A 12 3.41 -9.46 -30.22
CA PRO A 12 2.11 -9.77 -29.63
C PRO A 12 1.44 -11.04 -30.18
N ASN A 13 2.17 -11.90 -30.90
CA ASN A 13 1.57 -13.05 -31.61
C ASN A 13 1.81 -14.39 -30.91
N LEU A 14 2.39 -14.38 -29.72
CA LEU A 14 2.64 -15.60 -28.93
C LEU A 14 1.48 -15.81 -27.97
N THR A 15 0.67 -16.85 -28.19
CA THR A 15 -0.41 -17.22 -27.28
C THR A 15 0.12 -17.60 -25.90
N SER A 16 1.23 -18.35 -25.85
CA SER A 16 1.88 -18.78 -24.61
C SER A 16 3.39 -18.83 -24.79
N VAL A 17 4.12 -18.45 -23.76
CA VAL A 17 5.58 -18.60 -23.68
C VAL A 17 5.92 -19.37 -22.41
N SER A 18 6.75 -20.41 -22.54
CA SER A 18 7.24 -21.17 -21.40
C SER A 18 8.72 -21.46 -21.52
N PHE A 19 9.42 -21.35 -20.40
CA PHE A 19 10.83 -21.70 -20.28
C PHE A 19 10.98 -22.79 -19.24
N SER A 20 11.79 -23.81 -19.56
CA SER A 20 12.04 -24.88 -18.61
C SER A 20 13.45 -25.44 -18.68
N ASN A 21 13.94 -25.92 -17.52
CA ASN A 21 15.22 -26.63 -17.36
C ASN A 21 16.40 -25.86 -17.99
N GLY A 22 16.51 -24.58 -17.67
CA GLY A 22 17.36 -23.65 -18.42
C GLY A 22 18.11 -22.63 -17.58
N LYS A 23 19.13 -22.04 -18.19
CA LYS A 23 19.84 -20.87 -17.66
C LYS A 23 19.73 -19.72 -18.65
N MET A 24 19.34 -18.54 -18.16
CA MET A 24 19.33 -17.27 -18.87
C MET A 24 20.36 -16.34 -18.24
N VAL A 25 21.18 -15.69 -19.07
CA VAL A 25 22.26 -14.81 -18.61
C VAL A 25 22.08 -13.41 -19.19
N MET A 26 21.92 -12.42 -18.30
CA MET A 26 21.89 -11.00 -18.64
C MET A 26 23.32 -10.46 -18.73
N ASN A 27 23.77 -10.10 -19.93
CA ASN A 27 25.19 -9.81 -20.18
C ASN A 27 25.60 -8.35 -19.93
N ASN A 28 24.65 -7.42 -19.85
CA ASN A 28 24.94 -5.99 -19.65
C ASN A 28 23.77 -5.21 -19.05
N SER A 29 24.00 -3.93 -18.71
CA SER A 29 23.00 -3.03 -18.13
C SER A 29 21.74 -2.84 -18.97
N THR A 30 21.80 -3.05 -20.28
CA THR A 30 20.64 -2.92 -21.18
C THR A 30 19.89 -4.23 -21.40
N SER A 31 20.35 -5.33 -20.79
CA SER A 31 19.75 -6.64 -20.94
C SER A 31 18.41 -6.71 -20.22
N ARG A 32 17.37 -7.15 -20.95
CA ARG A 32 16.01 -7.36 -20.43
C ARG A 32 15.29 -8.41 -21.28
N LEU A 33 14.46 -9.23 -20.64
CA LEU A 33 13.41 -9.97 -21.33
C LEU A 33 12.06 -9.31 -21.01
N LYS A 34 11.47 -8.67 -22.02
CA LYS A 34 10.17 -8.00 -21.94
C LYS A 34 9.10 -8.87 -22.60
N PHE A 35 8.00 -9.12 -21.89
CA PHE A 35 6.78 -9.70 -22.47
C PHE A 35 5.75 -8.58 -22.56
N ASP A 36 5.37 -8.21 -23.77
CA ASP A 36 4.57 -7.03 -24.06
C ASP A 36 3.60 -7.35 -25.21
N GLY A 37 2.33 -7.58 -24.89
CA GLY A 37 1.30 -7.96 -25.86
C GLY A 37 0.24 -8.92 -25.32
N PRO A 38 -0.69 -9.42 -26.18
CA PRO A 38 -1.80 -10.30 -25.80
C PRO A 38 -1.34 -11.75 -25.53
N THR A 39 -0.10 -11.94 -25.08
CA THR A 39 0.34 -13.24 -24.56
C THR A 39 -0.54 -13.58 -23.37
N SER A 40 -1.28 -14.68 -23.48
CA SER A 40 -2.21 -15.07 -22.43
C SER A 40 -1.49 -15.76 -21.27
N THR A 41 -0.33 -16.36 -21.53
CA THR A 41 0.44 -17.11 -20.53
C THR A 41 1.95 -16.92 -20.65
N VAL A 42 2.62 -16.63 -19.53
CA VAL A 42 4.08 -16.70 -19.38
C VAL A 42 4.43 -17.61 -18.21
N ALA A 43 5.26 -18.62 -18.46
CA ALA A 43 5.65 -19.61 -17.45
C ALA A 43 7.18 -19.84 -17.37
N PHE A 44 7.69 -19.95 -16.15
CA PHE A 44 9.07 -20.36 -15.85
C PHE A 44 9.03 -21.59 -14.95
N ASN A 45 9.75 -22.65 -15.30
CA ASN A 45 9.84 -23.85 -14.48
C ASN A 45 11.25 -24.43 -14.47
N ASN A 46 11.91 -24.49 -13.30
CA ASN A 46 13.29 -24.96 -13.20
C ASN A 46 14.24 -24.12 -14.08
N VAL A 47 14.21 -22.80 -13.90
CA VAL A 47 15.03 -21.84 -14.65
C VAL A 47 15.91 -21.04 -13.70
N LEU A 48 17.17 -20.82 -14.07
CA LEU A 48 18.05 -19.83 -13.46
C LEU A 48 18.13 -18.58 -14.36
N VAL A 49 17.75 -17.42 -13.84
CA VAL A 49 17.96 -16.10 -14.46
C VAL A 49 19.00 -15.34 -13.65
N THR A 50 20.14 -15.02 -14.26
CA THR A 50 21.30 -14.44 -13.55
C THR A 50 22.05 -13.45 -14.44
N SER A 51 23.03 -12.74 -13.88
CA SER A 51 23.95 -11.91 -14.65
C SER A 51 25.21 -12.68 -15.09
N ALA A 52 25.91 -12.17 -16.10
CA ALA A 52 27.13 -12.80 -16.60
C ALA A 52 28.28 -12.84 -15.58
N THR A 53 28.31 -11.91 -14.64
CA THR A 53 29.41 -11.72 -13.70
C THR A 53 29.10 -12.26 -12.30
N GLY A 54 27.86 -12.71 -12.04
CA GLY A 54 27.42 -13.02 -10.68
C GLY A 54 27.35 -11.78 -9.78
N SER A 55 27.10 -10.61 -10.38
CA SER A 55 26.89 -9.33 -9.70
C SER A 55 25.90 -8.47 -10.47
N TYR A 56 25.17 -7.58 -9.81
CA TYR A 56 24.21 -6.72 -10.50
C TYR A 56 24.92 -5.80 -11.51
N LEU A 57 24.48 -5.85 -12.77
CA LEU A 57 25.08 -5.10 -13.89
C LEU A 57 24.26 -3.88 -14.33
N GLY A 58 23.21 -3.50 -13.61
CA GLY A 58 22.26 -2.47 -14.06
C GLY A 58 21.12 -3.00 -14.95
N ASN A 59 21.06 -4.32 -15.17
CA ASN A 59 20.08 -4.96 -16.05
C ASN A 59 18.67 -5.00 -15.42
N LEU A 60 17.61 -5.06 -16.23
CA LEU A 60 16.22 -5.04 -15.71
C LEU A 60 15.67 -6.43 -15.37
N GLY A 61 16.36 -7.51 -15.73
CA GLY A 61 15.89 -8.87 -15.53
C GLY A 61 14.70 -9.24 -16.43
N ILE A 62 13.63 -9.76 -15.81
CA ILE A 62 12.41 -10.18 -16.48
C ILE A 62 11.28 -9.19 -16.20
N THR A 63 10.61 -8.76 -17.26
CA THR A 63 9.51 -7.80 -17.18
C THR A 63 8.31 -8.31 -17.96
N ILE A 64 7.16 -8.44 -17.30
CA ILE A 64 5.94 -9.02 -17.86
C ILE A 64 4.81 -8.00 -17.78
N TYR A 65 4.34 -7.53 -18.94
CA TYR A 65 3.29 -6.52 -19.05
C TYR A 65 2.00 -7.11 -19.57
N ASN A 66 0.92 -6.85 -18.85
CA ASN A 66 -0.45 -7.17 -19.25
C ASN A 66 -0.66 -8.65 -19.66
N VAL A 67 0.04 -9.59 -19.00
CA VAL A 67 -0.15 -11.03 -19.19
C VAL A 67 -1.11 -11.56 -18.10
N PRO A 68 -2.25 -12.18 -18.48
CA PRO A 68 -3.22 -12.72 -17.53
C PRO A 68 -2.69 -13.88 -16.69
N ASN A 69 -2.03 -14.87 -17.30
CA ASN A 69 -1.59 -16.07 -16.58
C ASN A 69 -0.07 -16.07 -16.44
N ILE A 70 0.41 -15.91 -15.21
CA ILE A 70 1.84 -15.86 -14.91
C ILE A 70 2.15 -16.94 -13.89
N THR A 71 3.13 -17.79 -14.18
CA THR A 71 3.59 -18.82 -13.26
C THR A 71 5.11 -18.89 -13.23
N ALA A 72 5.71 -18.87 -12.04
CA ALA A 72 7.12 -19.18 -11.84
C ALA A 72 7.23 -20.28 -10.81
N GLN A 73 7.93 -21.37 -11.17
CA GLN A 73 8.05 -22.56 -10.36
C GLN A 73 9.49 -23.05 -10.32
N ASN A 74 9.97 -23.50 -9.16
CA ASN A 74 11.27 -24.17 -9.01
C ASN A 74 12.44 -23.35 -9.59
N SER A 75 12.36 -22.01 -9.58
CA SER A 75 13.24 -21.14 -10.37
C SER A 75 14.05 -20.19 -9.48
N ILE A 76 15.19 -19.75 -9.98
CA ILE A 76 16.10 -18.83 -9.29
C ILE A 76 16.25 -17.57 -10.14
N PHE A 77 16.03 -16.41 -9.52
CA PHE A 77 16.21 -15.08 -10.12
C PHE A 77 17.22 -14.29 -9.27
N GLU A 78 18.36 -13.93 -9.85
CA GLU A 78 19.44 -13.31 -9.09
C GLU A 78 20.24 -12.26 -9.88
N TYR A 79 20.82 -11.29 -9.17
CA TYR A 79 21.72 -10.27 -9.74
C TYR A 79 21.11 -9.39 -10.85
N ASN A 80 19.82 -9.06 -10.72
CA ASN A 80 19.07 -8.19 -11.64
C ASN A 80 18.44 -7.00 -10.89
N LYS A 81 17.95 -5.95 -11.59
CA LYS A 81 17.15 -4.90 -10.91
C LYS A 81 15.91 -5.54 -10.31
N TYR A 82 15.16 -6.26 -11.13
CA TYR A 82 14.02 -7.05 -10.68
C TYR A 82 14.32 -8.53 -10.92
N GLY A 83 14.04 -9.37 -9.92
CA GLY A 83 13.99 -10.82 -10.19
C GLY A 83 12.84 -11.13 -11.14
N LEU A 84 11.64 -10.69 -10.77
CA LEU A 84 10.47 -10.60 -11.66
C LEU A 84 9.77 -9.26 -11.45
N TYR A 85 9.42 -8.59 -12.54
CA TYR A 85 8.58 -7.40 -12.54
C TYR A 85 7.30 -7.66 -13.34
N LEU A 86 6.17 -7.66 -12.64
CA LEU A 86 4.84 -7.91 -13.20
C LEU A 86 4.04 -6.61 -13.19
N MET A 87 3.78 -6.02 -14.36
CA MET A 87 2.86 -4.88 -14.50
C MET A 87 1.55 -5.36 -15.10
N ARG A 88 0.49 -5.37 -14.29
CA ARG A 88 -0.76 -6.07 -14.62
C ARG A 88 -1.92 -5.09 -14.65
N THR A 89 -3.02 -5.52 -15.24
CA THR A 89 -4.30 -4.81 -15.21
C THR A 89 -5.21 -5.45 -14.17
N SER A 90 -6.24 -4.71 -13.77
CA SER A 90 -7.25 -5.21 -12.85
C SER A 90 -7.94 -6.45 -13.43
N ASN A 91 -8.41 -7.34 -12.56
CA ASN A 91 -9.14 -8.58 -12.92
C ASN A 91 -8.31 -9.71 -13.54
N HIS A 92 -7.01 -9.52 -13.79
CA HIS A 92 -6.15 -10.64 -14.15
C HIS A 92 -6.11 -11.70 -13.04
N PRO A 93 -6.06 -13.00 -13.35
CA PRO A 93 -5.86 -14.03 -12.33
C PRO A 93 -4.59 -13.79 -11.52
N ARG A 94 -4.56 -14.22 -10.27
CA ARG A 94 -3.37 -14.08 -9.41
C ARG A 94 -2.14 -14.74 -10.04
N ALA A 95 -0.99 -14.06 -9.96
CA ALA A 95 0.27 -14.64 -10.38
C ALA A 95 0.67 -15.74 -9.41
N ILE A 96 1.18 -16.87 -9.91
CA ILE A 96 1.57 -18.01 -9.07
C ILE A 96 3.09 -18.10 -9.03
N ILE A 97 3.68 -17.91 -7.86
CA ILE A 97 5.12 -17.98 -7.62
C ILE A 97 5.34 -19.07 -6.57
N ASP A 98 5.93 -20.19 -6.96
CA ASP A 98 6.07 -21.35 -6.06
C ASP A 98 7.48 -21.93 -6.12
N ASN A 99 8.03 -22.25 -4.95
CA ASN A 99 9.36 -22.86 -4.82
C ASN A 99 10.45 -22.09 -5.58
N CYS A 100 10.47 -20.76 -5.46
CA CYS A 100 11.41 -19.89 -6.17
C CYS A 100 12.37 -19.19 -5.20
N THR A 101 13.56 -18.84 -5.69
CA THR A 101 14.52 -18.01 -4.96
C THR A 101 14.77 -16.71 -5.71
N PHE A 102 14.61 -15.58 -5.02
CA PHE A 102 14.89 -14.24 -5.50
C PHE A 102 16.03 -13.67 -4.64
N SER A 103 17.22 -13.51 -5.20
CA SER A 103 18.37 -13.11 -4.38
C SER A 103 19.31 -12.12 -5.03
N ASN A 104 19.88 -11.21 -4.23
CA ASN A 104 20.84 -10.21 -4.70
C ASN A 104 20.28 -9.36 -5.86
N CYS A 105 18.97 -9.11 -5.88
CA CYS A 105 18.34 -8.18 -6.81
C CYS A 105 18.27 -6.76 -6.20
N TYR A 106 17.81 -5.76 -6.97
CA TYR A 106 17.34 -4.52 -6.35
C TYR A 106 16.03 -4.79 -5.59
N ASP A 107 15.00 -5.21 -6.32
CA ASP A 107 13.79 -5.82 -5.76
C ASP A 107 13.70 -7.29 -6.17
N GLY A 108 13.36 -8.17 -5.22
CA GLY A 108 13.18 -9.59 -5.50
C GLY A 108 12.01 -9.82 -6.47
N LEU A 109 10.81 -9.47 -6.04
CA LEU A 109 9.58 -9.54 -6.83
C LEU A 109 8.81 -8.21 -6.73
N LEU A 110 8.52 -7.62 -7.88
CA LEU A 110 7.63 -6.47 -8.01
C LEU A 110 6.34 -6.89 -8.71
N VAL A 111 5.20 -6.71 -8.04
CA VAL A 111 3.86 -6.91 -8.61
C VAL A 111 3.08 -5.61 -8.53
N TYR A 112 2.63 -5.14 -9.68
CA TYR A 112 1.71 -4.01 -9.78
C TYR A 112 0.34 -4.51 -10.25
N ASN A 113 -0.68 -4.21 -9.45
CA ASN A 113 -2.09 -4.55 -9.69
C ASN A 113 -2.38 -6.07 -9.68
N SER A 114 -3.66 -6.45 -9.72
CA SER A 114 -4.10 -7.84 -9.56
C SER A 114 -3.70 -8.41 -8.17
N GLY A 115 -3.50 -9.73 -8.08
CA GLY A 115 -3.06 -10.45 -6.90
C GLY A 115 -1.86 -11.35 -7.19
N ALA A 116 -1.22 -11.85 -6.13
CA ALA A 116 -0.19 -12.88 -6.22
C ALA A 116 -0.36 -13.95 -5.14
N THR A 117 -0.06 -15.20 -5.49
CA THR A 117 0.07 -16.32 -4.56
C THR A 117 1.52 -16.77 -4.58
N ILE A 118 2.20 -16.60 -3.46
CA ILE A 118 3.64 -16.85 -3.29
C ILE A 118 3.81 -17.97 -2.27
N THR A 119 4.39 -19.10 -2.66
CA THR A 119 4.52 -20.27 -1.80
C THR A 119 5.93 -20.82 -1.81
N ASN A 120 6.40 -21.34 -0.67
CA ASN A 120 7.67 -22.07 -0.54
C ASN A 120 8.88 -21.31 -1.14
N SER A 121 8.89 -19.97 -1.09
CA SER A 121 9.83 -19.15 -1.83
C SER A 121 10.71 -18.30 -0.90
N ASP A 122 11.92 -18.00 -1.35
CA ASP A 122 12.92 -17.25 -0.59
C ASP A 122 13.27 -15.92 -1.28
N PHE A 123 13.31 -14.83 -0.51
CA PHE A 123 13.65 -13.47 -0.93
C PHE A 123 14.81 -12.94 -0.10
N LEU A 124 16.04 -13.02 -0.63
CA LEU A 124 17.26 -12.94 0.17
C LEU A 124 18.22 -11.86 -0.34
N ASN A 125 18.73 -11.02 0.57
CA ASN A 125 19.81 -10.06 0.27
C ASN A 125 19.49 -9.10 -0.89
N ASN A 126 18.23 -8.69 -1.06
CA ASN A 126 17.87 -7.69 -2.06
C ASN A 126 18.19 -6.30 -1.54
N SER A 127 18.66 -5.42 -2.44
CA SER A 127 19.19 -4.11 -2.03
C SER A 127 18.12 -3.06 -1.73
N ASP A 128 16.83 -3.35 -1.95
CA ASP A 128 15.68 -2.56 -1.48
C ASP A 128 14.58 -3.47 -0.90
N MET A 129 13.71 -4.06 -1.74
CA MET A 129 12.57 -4.88 -1.29
C MET A 129 12.77 -6.38 -1.55
N GLY A 130 12.32 -7.21 -0.61
CA GLY A 130 12.13 -8.65 -0.88
C GLY A 130 10.94 -8.88 -1.81
N ILE A 131 9.74 -8.57 -1.30
CA ILE A 131 8.47 -8.62 -2.03
C ILE A 131 7.87 -7.22 -2.04
N TYR A 132 7.53 -6.73 -3.23
CA TYR A 132 6.96 -5.40 -3.43
C TYR A 132 5.66 -5.48 -4.23
N CYS A 133 4.53 -5.28 -3.56
CA CYS A 133 3.19 -5.32 -4.14
C CYS A 133 2.55 -3.93 -4.08
N LEU A 134 2.15 -3.40 -5.24
CA LEU A 134 1.60 -2.05 -5.42
C LEU A 134 0.22 -2.09 -6.06
N SER A 135 -0.69 -1.27 -5.55
CA SER A 135 -2.05 -1.11 -6.10
C SER A 135 -2.80 -2.44 -6.26
N MET A 136 -2.62 -3.37 -5.32
CA MET A 136 -3.22 -4.70 -5.40
C MET A 136 -4.74 -4.61 -5.27
N ASP A 137 -5.48 -5.29 -6.13
CA ASP A 137 -6.95 -5.23 -6.16
C ASP A 137 -7.63 -6.59 -5.94
N GLN A 138 -6.85 -7.67 -5.89
CA GLN A 138 -7.28 -9.03 -5.59
C GLN A 138 -6.60 -9.58 -4.34
N THR A 139 -7.26 -10.58 -3.74
CA THR A 139 -6.74 -11.29 -2.58
C THR A 139 -5.44 -12.03 -2.87
N SER A 140 -4.37 -11.65 -2.18
CA SER A 140 -3.04 -12.26 -2.30
C SER A 140 -2.73 -13.20 -1.12
N ALA A 141 -1.74 -14.07 -1.31
CA ALA A 141 -1.33 -15.02 -0.28
C ALA A 141 0.19 -15.25 -0.28
N CYS A 142 0.76 -15.40 0.92
CA CYS A 142 2.10 -15.93 1.16
C CYS A 142 2.00 -17.15 2.08
N TYR A 143 2.58 -18.27 1.68
CA TYR A 143 2.62 -19.48 2.49
C TYR A 143 4.03 -20.07 2.51
N ASN A 144 4.60 -20.29 3.69
CA ASN A 144 5.95 -20.84 3.84
C ASN A 144 7.00 -20.04 3.04
N VAL A 145 7.00 -18.72 3.21
CA VAL A 145 7.90 -17.79 2.50
C VAL A 145 8.96 -17.25 3.46
N THR A 146 10.22 -17.20 3.02
CA THR A 146 11.31 -16.53 3.74
C THR A 146 11.63 -15.20 3.06
N SER A 147 11.65 -14.08 3.79
CA SER A 147 12.16 -12.80 3.28
C SER A 147 13.15 -12.20 4.27
N SER A 148 14.44 -12.20 3.93
CA SER A 148 15.47 -11.80 4.89
C SER A 148 16.64 -11.03 4.33
N THR A 149 17.22 -10.20 5.19
CA THR A 149 18.43 -9.41 4.90
C THR A 149 18.25 -8.46 3.70
N ASN A 150 17.02 -8.02 3.44
CA ASN A 150 16.74 -6.99 2.45
C ASN A 150 16.96 -5.60 3.08
N THR A 151 17.51 -4.65 2.33
CA THR A 151 17.91 -3.36 2.88
C THR A 151 16.74 -2.58 3.48
N ASN A 152 15.55 -2.62 2.87
CA ASN A 152 14.43 -1.78 3.25
C ASN A 152 13.27 -2.58 3.85
N TYR A 153 12.45 -3.22 3.03
CA TYR A 153 11.34 -4.04 3.52
C TYR A 153 11.51 -5.50 3.14
N GLY A 154 11.19 -6.39 4.08
CA GLY A 154 11.02 -7.81 3.75
C GLY A 154 9.78 -8.02 2.87
N LEU A 155 8.69 -7.32 3.19
CA LEU A 155 7.46 -7.33 2.41
C LEU A 155 6.78 -5.95 2.47
N TYR A 156 6.47 -5.39 1.31
CA TYR A 156 5.65 -4.21 1.14
C TYR A 156 4.38 -4.59 0.38
N TYR A 157 3.21 -4.35 0.97
CA TYR A 157 1.91 -4.64 0.36
C TYR A 157 0.98 -3.44 0.45
N GLU A 158 0.73 -2.82 -0.70
CA GLU A 158 -0.29 -1.78 -0.84
C GLU A 158 -1.47 -2.31 -1.65
N GLY A 159 -2.67 -2.21 -1.07
CA GLY A 159 -3.87 -2.79 -1.63
C GLY A 159 -5.11 -1.93 -1.46
N SER A 160 -6.09 -2.18 -2.31
CA SER A 160 -7.40 -1.55 -2.31
C SER A 160 -8.36 -2.24 -1.33
N SER A 161 -9.58 -1.70 -1.23
CA SER A 161 -10.67 -2.23 -0.43
C SER A 161 -11.20 -3.59 -0.89
N THR A 162 -10.94 -3.95 -2.14
CA THR A 162 -11.26 -5.25 -2.69
C THR A 162 -10.16 -6.26 -2.40
N SER A 163 -8.94 -5.81 -2.13
CA SER A 163 -7.83 -6.69 -1.83
C SER A 163 -7.83 -7.18 -0.36
N SER A 164 -7.31 -8.38 -0.17
CA SER A 164 -6.87 -8.86 1.13
C SER A 164 -5.53 -9.56 0.99
N TYR A 165 -4.82 -9.76 2.09
CA TYR A 165 -3.53 -10.40 2.10
C TYR A 165 -3.51 -11.44 3.22
N SER A 166 -3.17 -12.69 2.88
CA SER A 166 -2.97 -13.75 3.86
C SER A 166 -1.50 -14.15 3.94
N MET A 167 -1.00 -14.36 5.13
CA MET A 167 0.38 -14.78 5.39
C MET A 167 0.38 -15.90 6.43
N ASP A 168 0.90 -17.06 6.05
CA ASP A 168 0.91 -18.24 6.91
C ASP A 168 2.25 -18.99 6.83
N TYR A 169 2.76 -19.45 7.98
CA TYR A 169 4.07 -20.10 8.13
C TYR A 169 5.25 -19.34 7.50
N CYS A 170 5.19 -18.01 7.42
CA CYS A 170 6.24 -17.22 6.78
C CYS A 170 7.28 -16.70 7.80
N SER A 171 8.49 -16.38 7.31
CA SER A 171 9.55 -15.77 8.10
C SER A 171 10.12 -14.53 7.44
N VAL A 172 9.92 -13.38 8.07
CA VAL A 172 10.47 -12.08 7.66
C VAL A 172 11.49 -11.65 8.70
N SER A 173 12.76 -11.50 8.35
CA SER A 173 13.77 -11.20 9.36
C SER A 173 14.95 -10.40 8.86
N THR A 174 15.63 -9.71 9.79
CA THR A 174 16.88 -8.99 9.54
C THR A 174 16.82 -7.96 8.40
N ASN A 175 15.64 -7.40 8.15
CA ASN A 175 15.46 -6.26 7.23
C ASN A 175 15.51 -4.93 7.99
N SER A 176 15.50 -3.78 7.31
CA SER A 176 15.28 -2.49 8.00
C SER A 176 13.87 -2.45 8.60
N ASN A 177 12.88 -2.86 7.82
CA ASN A 177 11.47 -2.98 8.20
C ASN A 177 10.98 -4.38 7.80
N GLY A 178 10.17 -5.01 8.65
CA GLY A 178 9.63 -6.34 8.36
C GLY A 178 8.54 -6.29 7.29
N ILE A 179 7.30 -6.13 7.74
CA ILE A 179 6.09 -6.11 6.91
C ILE A 179 5.53 -4.69 6.88
N TYR A 180 5.15 -4.21 5.71
CA TYR A 180 4.44 -2.95 5.53
C TYR A 180 3.12 -3.19 4.80
N THR A 181 2.02 -2.73 5.39
CA THR A 181 0.68 -2.78 4.80
C THR A 181 0.14 -1.38 4.63
N GLN A 182 -0.43 -1.09 3.45
CA GLN A 182 -1.00 0.22 3.15
C GLN A 182 -2.30 0.13 2.38
N GLY A 183 -3.24 0.99 2.76
CA GLY A 183 -4.54 1.11 2.10
C GLY A 183 -5.65 0.32 2.80
N PRO A 184 -6.90 0.43 2.33
CA PRO A 184 -8.10 -0.06 3.00
C PRO A 184 -8.30 -1.59 2.90
N LEU A 185 -7.25 -2.37 3.13
CA LEU A 185 -7.22 -3.83 2.99
C LEU A 185 -7.23 -4.56 4.34
N THR A 186 -7.54 -5.86 4.31
CA THR A 186 -7.33 -6.76 5.45
C THR A 186 -6.10 -7.63 5.24
N ALA A 187 -5.21 -7.64 6.24
CA ALA A 187 -4.03 -8.49 6.30
C ALA A 187 -4.21 -9.54 7.43
N ASP A 188 -4.46 -10.78 7.04
CA ASP A 188 -4.58 -11.93 7.92
C ASP A 188 -3.20 -12.62 8.03
N ILE A 189 -2.57 -12.52 9.20
CA ILE A 189 -1.22 -13.04 9.45
C ILE A 189 -1.33 -14.07 10.54
N SER A 190 -1.02 -15.32 10.20
CA SER A 190 -1.08 -16.45 11.12
C SER A 190 0.25 -17.18 11.14
N CYS A 191 0.63 -17.74 12.29
CA CYS A 191 1.72 -18.71 12.39
C CYS A 191 3.05 -18.25 11.75
N SER A 192 3.27 -16.94 11.68
CA SER A 192 4.36 -16.32 10.92
C SER A 192 5.25 -15.48 11.83
N SER A 193 6.50 -15.27 11.42
CA SER A 193 7.47 -14.46 12.15
C SER A 193 7.83 -13.21 11.35
N SER A 194 7.87 -12.06 12.02
CA SER A 194 8.54 -10.86 11.53
C SER A 194 9.47 -10.34 12.63
N VAL A 195 10.71 -10.83 12.66
CA VAL A 195 11.60 -10.73 13.83
C VAL A 195 12.94 -10.09 13.51
N ASN A 196 13.52 -9.42 14.51
CA ASN A 196 14.86 -8.83 14.41
C ASN A 196 15.04 -7.90 13.20
N ASN A 197 13.98 -7.22 12.76
CA ASN A 197 14.08 -6.11 11.83
C ASN A 197 14.49 -4.85 12.59
N THR A 198 15.16 -3.92 11.92
CA THR A 198 15.77 -2.75 12.58
C THR A 198 14.71 -1.86 13.25
N ASN A 199 13.60 -1.61 12.55
CA ASN A 199 12.56 -0.69 13.02
C ASN A 199 11.28 -1.44 13.43
N TYR A 200 10.55 -2.02 12.48
CA TYR A 200 9.19 -2.52 12.74
C TYR A 200 9.07 -4.00 12.39
N GLY A 201 8.32 -4.76 13.19
CA GLY A 201 7.85 -6.09 12.81
C GLY A 201 6.78 -5.97 11.72
N ILE A 202 5.75 -5.18 12.00
CA ILE A 202 4.76 -4.74 11.03
C ILE A 202 4.44 -3.25 11.18
N LYS A 203 4.30 -2.54 10.06
CA LYS A 203 3.79 -1.16 10.00
C LYS A 203 2.54 -1.13 9.11
N ALA A 204 1.42 -0.67 9.67
CA ALA A 204 0.17 -0.44 8.96
C ALA A 204 -0.02 1.06 8.70
N TYR A 205 -0.46 1.41 7.49
CA TYR A 205 -0.68 2.78 7.05
C TYR A 205 -2.02 2.94 6.32
N ASN A 206 -2.70 4.07 6.54
CA ASN A 206 -3.94 4.46 5.85
C ASN A 206 -5.00 3.34 5.76
N ASN A 207 -5.69 3.06 6.87
CA ASN A 207 -6.84 2.14 6.95
C ASN A 207 -6.51 0.66 6.70
N SER A 208 -5.28 0.23 6.97
CA SER A 208 -4.94 -1.20 6.95
C SER A 208 -5.45 -1.90 8.20
N ASN A 209 -6.15 -3.01 8.01
CA ASN A 209 -6.70 -3.85 9.08
C ASN A 209 -5.84 -5.10 9.27
N LEU A 210 -5.19 -5.22 10.43
CA LEU A 210 -4.33 -6.34 10.77
C LEU A 210 -5.09 -7.36 11.62
N VAL A 211 -5.08 -8.62 11.22
CA VAL A 211 -5.59 -9.73 12.02
C VAL A 211 -4.42 -10.68 12.26
N MET A 212 -4.00 -10.84 13.52
CA MET A 212 -2.72 -11.50 13.85
C MET A 212 -2.90 -12.60 14.90
N GLN A 213 -2.41 -13.80 14.57
CA GLN A 213 -2.54 -14.97 15.43
C GLN A 213 -1.33 -15.92 15.38
N GLY A 214 -0.84 -16.33 16.55
CA GLY A 214 0.27 -17.26 16.69
C GLY A 214 1.60 -16.72 16.14
N CYS A 215 1.70 -15.41 15.93
CA CYS A 215 2.84 -14.78 15.27
C CYS A 215 3.98 -14.45 16.23
N ASP A 216 5.19 -14.39 15.68
CA ASP A 216 6.36 -13.91 16.40
C ASP A 216 6.81 -12.56 15.83
N PHE A 217 6.68 -11.49 16.62
CA PHE A 217 7.12 -10.14 16.27
C PHE A 217 8.26 -9.65 17.17
N HIS A 218 8.97 -10.57 17.83
CA HIS A 218 9.99 -10.16 18.80
C HIS A 218 11.23 -9.52 18.17
N GLY A 219 11.95 -8.73 18.96
CA GLY A 219 13.28 -8.24 18.60
C GLY A 219 13.29 -7.09 17.58
N ASN A 220 12.13 -6.54 17.25
CA ASN A 220 12.01 -5.29 16.49
C ASN A 220 12.00 -4.08 17.44
N LYS A 221 12.34 -2.88 16.97
CA LYS A 221 12.18 -1.67 17.78
C LYS A 221 10.70 -1.42 18.11
N ILE A 222 9.80 -1.62 17.16
CA ILE A 222 8.35 -1.61 17.38
C ILE A 222 7.80 -2.93 16.81
N ALA A 223 7.11 -3.75 17.60
CA ALA A 223 6.56 -4.99 17.06
C ALA A 223 5.43 -4.70 16.06
N ILE A 224 4.48 -3.84 16.44
CA ILE A 224 3.36 -3.38 15.60
C ILE A 224 3.27 -1.85 15.62
N GLN A 225 3.36 -1.20 14.45
CA GLN A 225 3.14 0.24 14.31
C GLN A 225 1.88 0.53 13.49
N GLY A 226 1.04 1.44 14.00
CA GLY A 226 -0.07 2.04 13.25
C GLY A 226 0.24 3.50 12.94
N ASP A 227 0.18 3.88 11.68
CA ASP A 227 0.45 5.24 11.24
C ASP A 227 -0.77 5.73 10.45
N GLY A 228 -1.78 6.19 11.19
CA GLY A 228 -3.03 6.74 10.66
C GLY A 228 -2.94 8.27 10.52
N SER A 229 -3.70 8.83 9.57
CA SER A 229 -3.76 10.29 9.39
C SER A 229 -4.29 10.97 10.66
N SER A 230 -3.78 12.16 10.98
CA SER A 230 -4.13 12.88 12.21
C SER A 230 -5.57 13.39 12.28
N TYR A 231 -6.32 13.36 11.17
CA TYR A 231 -7.57 14.12 11.06
C TYR A 231 -8.71 13.42 10.29
N GLY A 232 -8.55 12.14 9.89
CA GLY A 232 -9.56 11.39 9.15
C GLY A 232 -9.97 10.07 9.82
N ASN A 233 -11.15 9.53 9.47
CA ASN A 233 -11.64 8.19 9.87
C ASN A 233 -10.81 7.04 9.22
N TYR A 234 -9.48 7.19 9.14
CA TYR A 234 -8.54 6.33 8.41
C TYR A 234 -7.53 5.65 9.33
N ASP A 235 -7.94 5.45 10.58
CA ASP A 235 -7.11 4.76 11.53
C ASP A 235 -7.02 3.28 11.16
N ASN A 236 -5.82 2.74 11.30
CA ASN A 236 -5.56 1.32 11.10
C ASN A 236 -6.34 0.50 12.13
N TYR A 237 -6.60 -0.77 11.87
CA TYR A 237 -7.18 -1.66 12.88
C TYR A 237 -6.20 -2.78 13.22
N PHE A 238 -6.27 -3.27 14.45
CA PHE A 238 -5.62 -4.53 14.81
C PHE A 238 -6.57 -5.43 15.58
N THR A 239 -6.56 -6.71 15.26
CA THR A 239 -7.17 -7.77 16.05
C THR A 239 -6.04 -8.64 16.62
N LEU A 240 -5.91 -8.62 17.93
CA LEU A 240 -4.95 -9.42 18.71
C LEU A 240 -5.65 -10.32 19.74
N ASN A 241 -6.98 -10.27 19.84
CA ASN A 241 -7.71 -11.07 20.80
C ASN A 241 -7.62 -12.56 20.45
N ASN A 242 -7.28 -13.41 21.43
CA ASN A 242 -6.94 -14.83 21.23
C ASN A 242 -5.65 -15.05 20.41
N GLY A 243 -4.74 -14.08 20.49
CA GLY A 243 -3.68 -13.89 19.53
C GLY A 243 -2.43 -14.74 19.68
N TYR A 244 -2.07 -15.34 20.82
CA TYR A 244 -0.86 -16.16 21.00
C TYR A 244 0.43 -15.57 20.37
N ASN A 245 0.51 -14.23 20.27
CA ASN A 245 1.60 -13.55 19.59
C ASN A 245 2.72 -13.21 20.58
N ASP A 246 3.99 -13.23 20.12
CA ASP A 246 5.11 -12.65 20.87
C ASP A 246 5.37 -11.22 20.37
N LEU A 247 5.01 -10.22 21.19
CA LEU A 247 5.06 -8.80 20.81
C LEU A 247 6.26 -8.08 21.43
N ARG A 248 7.20 -8.81 22.04
CA ARG A 248 8.29 -8.19 22.81
C ARG A 248 9.24 -7.42 21.92
N ASP A 249 9.40 -6.14 22.21
CA ASP A 249 10.36 -5.30 21.49
C ASP A 249 11.82 -5.72 21.72
N ASN A 250 12.76 -5.01 21.07
CA ASN A 250 14.20 -5.22 21.22
C ASN A 250 14.81 -4.61 22.48
N GLY A 251 14.00 -3.99 23.35
CA GLY A 251 14.46 -3.37 24.60
C GLY A 251 15.28 -2.09 24.44
N THR A 252 15.34 -1.47 23.26
CA THR A 252 16.06 -0.21 23.03
C THR A 252 15.24 1.03 23.43
N THR A 253 15.87 2.20 23.56
CA THR A 253 15.14 3.43 23.90
C THR A 253 14.11 3.78 22.81
N GLY A 254 12.87 4.03 23.21
CA GLY A 254 11.77 4.34 22.28
C GLY A 254 11.25 3.11 21.53
N SER A 255 11.45 1.92 22.10
CA SER A 255 10.89 0.67 21.61
C SER A 255 9.52 0.39 22.24
N TRP A 256 8.64 -0.29 21.50
CA TRP A 256 7.26 -0.57 21.91
C TRP A 256 6.78 -1.92 21.40
N CYS A 257 5.92 -2.61 22.15
CA CYS A 257 5.12 -3.71 21.60
C CYS A 257 4.16 -3.18 20.54
N ILE A 258 3.41 -2.12 20.86
CA ILE A 258 2.47 -1.48 19.93
C ILE A 258 2.59 0.04 20.03
N TYR A 259 2.64 0.72 18.89
CA TYR A 259 2.77 2.17 18.85
C TYR A 259 1.94 2.80 17.74
N GLY A 260 1.37 3.97 18.01
CA GLY A 260 0.79 4.86 17.00
C GLY A 260 -0.73 4.92 17.00
N ARG A 261 -1.34 5.10 15.82
CA ARG A 261 -2.79 5.35 15.69
C ARG A 261 -3.56 4.14 15.16
N PHE A 262 -4.62 3.78 15.89
CA PHE A 262 -5.52 2.69 15.56
C PHE A 262 -6.98 3.01 15.92
N TRP A 263 -7.90 2.56 15.08
CA TRP A 263 -9.33 2.71 15.28
C TRP A 263 -9.83 1.76 16.37
N ALA A 264 -10.82 2.20 17.14
CA ALA A 264 -11.54 1.33 18.08
C ALA A 264 -13.00 1.76 18.23
N PHE A 265 -13.91 0.80 18.30
CA PHE A 265 -15.32 1.04 18.61
C PHE A 265 -15.55 1.03 20.13
N GLY A 266 -16.37 1.96 20.64
CA GLY A 266 -16.83 1.90 22.03
C GLY A 266 -17.29 3.23 22.61
N THR A 267 -17.70 3.19 23.88
CA THR A 267 -17.92 4.37 24.71
C THR A 267 -16.62 4.72 25.44
N TYR A 268 -16.35 6.02 25.60
CA TYR A 268 -15.14 6.46 26.29
C TYR A 268 -15.11 6.00 27.76
N PRO A 269 -13.96 5.51 28.28
CA PRO A 269 -12.68 5.32 27.58
C PRO A 269 -12.68 4.10 26.62
N LEU A 270 -12.11 4.27 25.42
CA LEU A 270 -12.00 3.21 24.42
C LEU A 270 -11.07 2.10 24.91
N THR A 271 -11.55 0.86 24.85
CA THR A 271 -10.83 -0.33 25.30
C THR A 271 -10.87 -1.42 24.23
N VAL A 272 -9.73 -2.03 23.93
CA VAL A 272 -9.58 -3.15 22.99
C VAL A 272 -8.99 -4.35 23.71
N ALA A 273 -9.62 -5.51 23.56
CA ALA A 273 -9.10 -6.76 24.10
C ALA A 273 -8.01 -7.35 23.20
N ALA A 274 -6.93 -7.84 23.80
CA ALA A 274 -5.81 -8.50 23.16
C ALA A 274 -5.37 -9.68 24.02
N ASN A 275 -6.28 -10.62 24.30
CA ASN A 275 -6.02 -11.74 25.20
C ASN A 275 -5.02 -12.75 24.62
N ASN A 276 -4.29 -13.43 25.52
CA ASN A 276 -3.36 -14.52 25.21
C ASN A 276 -2.14 -14.06 24.41
N ASN A 277 -1.68 -12.82 24.58
CA ASN A 277 -0.44 -12.35 23.94
C ASN A 277 0.69 -12.27 24.96
N ARG A 278 1.91 -12.34 24.45
CA ARG A 278 3.12 -12.16 25.26
C ARG A 278 3.65 -10.75 25.08
N TRP A 279 3.60 -9.99 26.17
CA TRP A 279 4.03 -8.60 26.25
C TRP A 279 5.46 -8.47 26.78
N LYS A 280 6.06 -7.29 26.65
CA LYS A 280 7.38 -6.97 27.22
C LYS A 280 7.36 -7.12 28.73
N THR A 281 6.27 -6.69 29.38
CA THR A 281 5.95 -6.99 30.77
C THR A 281 5.54 -8.46 30.91
N SER A 282 6.52 -9.36 30.78
CA SER A 282 6.32 -10.82 30.63
C SER A 282 5.42 -11.42 31.72
N GLY A 283 4.26 -11.96 31.31
CA GLY A 283 3.27 -12.59 32.20
C GLY A 283 2.32 -11.61 32.91
N GLY A 284 2.41 -10.31 32.64
CA GLY A 284 1.46 -9.29 33.09
C GLY A 284 0.64 -8.73 31.93
N SER A 285 -0.51 -8.14 32.23
CA SER A 285 -1.30 -7.38 31.26
C SER A 285 -0.47 -6.20 30.71
N PRO A 286 -0.71 -5.77 29.46
CA PRO A 286 0.05 -4.69 28.85
C PRO A 286 -0.11 -3.37 29.60
N VAL A 287 0.98 -2.61 29.72
CA VAL A 287 1.05 -1.36 30.47
C VAL A 287 1.29 -0.18 29.53
N ILE A 288 0.42 0.84 29.62
CA ILE A 288 0.57 2.11 28.89
C ILE A 288 1.92 2.75 29.25
N ASN A 289 2.63 3.29 28.25
CA ASN A 289 3.95 3.91 28.38
C ASN A 289 5.10 2.95 28.76
N ALA A 290 4.86 1.64 28.82
CA ALA A 290 5.90 0.63 28.98
C ALA A 290 5.88 -0.43 27.87
N ASP A 291 4.70 -1.00 27.60
CA ASP A 291 4.47 -1.94 26.50
C ASP A 291 3.96 -1.22 25.25
N TYR A 292 3.06 -0.23 25.41
CA TYR A 292 2.43 0.42 24.26
C TYR A 292 2.13 1.91 24.48
N GLN A 293 1.99 2.61 23.36
CA GLN A 293 1.50 3.99 23.30
C GLN A 293 0.62 4.14 22.06
N VAL A 294 -0.69 3.98 22.25
CA VAL A 294 -1.67 3.91 21.17
C VAL A 294 -2.76 4.95 21.35
N TYR A 295 -3.16 5.55 20.24
CA TYR A 295 -4.19 6.58 20.15
C TYR A 295 -5.29 6.15 19.16
N ALA A 296 -6.52 6.51 19.47
CA ALA A 296 -7.66 6.45 18.57
C ALA A 296 -7.96 7.84 17.95
N GLU A 297 -9.08 7.95 17.25
CA GLU A 297 -9.59 9.19 16.64
C GLU A 297 -9.43 10.39 17.62
N TYR A 298 -9.03 11.56 17.11
CA TYR A 298 -8.78 12.79 17.91
C TYR A 298 -7.71 12.66 19.01
N ASP A 299 -6.73 11.78 18.82
CA ASP A 299 -5.61 11.56 19.74
C ASP A 299 -6.05 11.10 21.15
N PHE A 300 -7.23 10.47 21.25
CA PHE A 300 -7.67 9.89 22.51
C PHE A 300 -6.86 8.62 22.83
N PRO A 301 -6.33 8.46 24.05
CA PRO A 301 -5.60 7.24 24.41
C PRO A 301 -6.49 6.00 24.31
N LEU A 302 -5.97 4.96 23.67
CA LEU A 302 -6.59 3.64 23.61
C LEU A 302 -6.10 2.77 24.77
N THR A 303 -7.00 2.09 25.48
CA THR A 303 -6.62 1.10 26.49
C THR A 303 -6.60 -0.30 25.87
N ILE A 304 -5.53 -1.06 26.07
CA ILE A 304 -5.42 -2.45 25.65
C ILE A 304 -5.51 -3.32 26.89
N THR A 305 -6.37 -4.33 26.88
CA THR A 305 -6.53 -5.29 27.98
C THR A 305 -6.14 -6.70 27.54
N ASP A 306 -5.40 -7.40 28.39
CA ASP A 306 -5.13 -8.83 28.26
C ASP A 306 -5.41 -9.48 29.62
N ASN A 307 -6.50 -10.25 29.69
CA ASN A 307 -6.94 -10.96 30.89
C ASN A 307 -6.21 -12.29 31.10
N SER A 308 -5.46 -12.75 30.09
CA SER A 308 -4.77 -14.04 30.08
C SER A 308 -3.39 -13.90 29.43
N PRO A 309 -2.51 -13.00 29.92
CA PRO A 309 -1.24 -12.73 29.26
C PRO A 309 -0.32 -13.96 29.29
N GLU A 310 0.29 -14.26 28.16
CA GLU A 310 1.18 -15.41 28.01
C GLU A 310 2.56 -15.12 28.62
N SER A 311 3.11 -16.11 29.33
CA SER A 311 4.47 -16.03 29.88
C SER A 311 5.53 -16.66 28.95
N THR A 312 5.08 -17.55 28.07
CA THR A 312 5.91 -18.29 27.11
C THR A 312 5.31 -18.20 25.72
N TYR A 313 6.16 -18.03 24.70
CA TYR A 313 5.71 -18.11 23.32
C TYR A 313 5.68 -19.56 22.85
N SER A 314 4.55 -19.98 22.29
CA SER A 314 4.39 -21.27 21.63
C SER A 314 3.94 -21.03 20.18
N PRO A 315 4.85 -21.01 19.20
CA PRO A 315 4.49 -20.76 17.81
C PRO A 315 3.47 -21.79 17.33
N CYS A 316 2.41 -21.32 16.68
CA CYS A 316 1.43 -22.13 15.97
C CYS A 316 0.66 -23.18 16.81
N ASN A 317 0.83 -23.20 18.13
CA ASN A 317 0.11 -24.09 19.06
C ASN A 317 -1.05 -23.35 19.71
N VAL A 318 -1.91 -22.76 18.88
CA VAL A 318 -3.16 -22.15 19.33
C VAL A 318 -4.16 -23.26 19.64
N PRO A 319 -4.77 -23.34 20.85
CA PRO A 319 -5.80 -24.32 21.12
C PRO A 319 -6.92 -24.21 20.08
N GLU A 320 -7.28 -25.32 19.42
CA GLU A 320 -8.31 -25.35 18.35
C GLU A 320 -9.64 -24.69 18.75
N SER A 321 -9.97 -24.66 20.05
CA SER A 321 -11.17 -24.01 20.60
C SER A 321 -11.09 -22.48 20.74
N LEU A 322 -9.93 -21.89 20.47
CA LEU A 322 -9.65 -20.45 20.61
C LEU A 322 -9.10 -19.84 19.31
N VAL A 323 -9.12 -20.59 18.20
CA VAL A 323 -8.68 -20.09 16.89
C VAL A 323 -9.59 -18.96 16.38
N GLU A 324 -10.75 -18.76 17.00
CA GLU A 324 -11.72 -17.74 16.59
C GLU A 324 -11.34 -16.35 17.12
N GLY A 325 -10.94 -15.49 16.18
CA GLY A 325 -11.00 -14.03 16.32
C GLY A 325 -12.44 -13.51 16.31
N SER A 326 -13.39 -14.23 16.92
CA SER A 326 -14.72 -13.69 17.14
C SER A 326 -14.60 -12.61 18.21
N GLU A 327 -14.51 -11.36 17.77
CA GLU A 327 -14.89 -10.19 18.56
C GLU A 327 -16.41 -10.24 18.82
N GLY A 328 -16.92 -11.33 19.40
CA GLY A 328 -18.29 -11.38 19.88
C GLY A 328 -18.40 -10.38 21.01
N TYR A 329 -19.08 -9.25 20.79
CA TYR A 329 -19.54 -8.40 21.88
C TYR A 329 -20.64 -9.18 22.59
N SER A 330 -20.26 -10.02 23.56
CA SER A 330 -21.21 -10.82 24.32
C SER A 330 -22.01 -9.89 25.22
N ASP A 331 -23.16 -9.43 24.74
CA ASP A 331 -24.13 -8.76 25.60
C ASP A 331 -25.55 -9.25 25.29
N ALA A 332 -26.36 -9.32 26.34
CA ALA A 332 -27.76 -9.76 26.31
C ALA A 332 -28.68 -8.66 25.73
N GLY A 333 -28.21 -7.94 24.70
CA GLY A 333 -28.92 -6.86 24.04
C GLY A 333 -30.01 -7.38 23.10
N VAL A 334 -31.08 -6.60 22.94
CA VAL A 334 -32.06 -6.83 21.86
C VAL A 334 -31.47 -6.22 20.59
N TYR A 335 -31.11 -7.07 19.62
CA TYR A 335 -30.63 -6.67 18.30
C TYR A 335 -31.80 -6.56 17.33
N MET A 336 -31.69 -5.63 16.39
CA MET A 336 -32.64 -5.49 15.30
C MET A 336 -32.64 -6.72 14.41
N GLU A 337 -33.81 -7.01 13.82
CA GLU A 337 -33.95 -8.11 12.88
C GLU A 337 -33.42 -7.70 11.48
N VAL A 338 -32.74 -8.65 10.85
CA VAL A 338 -32.35 -8.60 9.44
C VAL A 338 -32.94 -9.78 8.70
N THR A 339 -33.33 -9.57 7.45
CA THR A 339 -33.85 -10.63 6.58
C THR A 339 -32.82 -10.97 5.52
N THR A 340 -32.51 -12.26 5.42
CA THR A 340 -31.70 -12.87 4.37
C THR A 340 -32.48 -14.02 3.73
N SER A 341 -31.87 -14.67 2.74
CA SER A 341 -32.36 -15.91 2.15
C SER A 341 -32.36 -17.09 3.13
N LEU A 342 -31.68 -16.99 4.28
CA LEU A 342 -31.77 -17.95 5.39
C LEU A 342 -32.98 -17.71 6.31
N GLY A 343 -33.66 -16.56 6.17
CA GLY A 343 -34.79 -16.15 7.00
C GLY A 343 -34.56 -14.82 7.71
N THR A 344 -35.45 -14.49 8.65
CA THR A 344 -35.34 -13.30 9.50
C THR A 344 -34.78 -13.69 10.86
N GLN A 345 -33.70 -13.04 11.28
CA GLN A 345 -32.99 -13.31 12.53
C GLN A 345 -32.47 -12.00 13.14
N PRO A 346 -32.17 -11.97 14.46
CA PRO A 346 -31.40 -10.88 15.06
C PRO A 346 -30.06 -10.66 14.33
N LEU A 347 -29.64 -9.40 14.19
CA LEU A 347 -28.45 -9.01 13.42
C LEU A 347 -27.18 -9.77 13.83
N ASN A 348 -26.93 -9.89 15.14
CA ASN A 348 -25.76 -10.59 15.67
C ASN A 348 -25.77 -12.07 15.26
N GLU A 349 -26.90 -12.76 15.46
CA GLU A 349 -27.07 -14.17 15.13
C GLU A 349 -26.92 -14.41 13.62
N ALA A 350 -27.47 -13.52 12.79
CA ALA A 350 -27.35 -13.60 11.35
C ALA A 350 -25.88 -13.49 10.91
N VAL A 351 -25.15 -12.47 11.41
CA VAL A 351 -23.75 -12.25 11.05
C VAL A 351 -22.86 -13.39 11.54
N GLU A 352 -23.03 -13.84 12.79
CA GLU A 352 -22.27 -14.98 13.35
C GLU A 352 -22.56 -16.29 12.61
N THR A 353 -23.81 -16.54 12.24
CA THR A 353 -24.18 -17.73 11.46
C THR A 353 -23.53 -17.71 10.07
N ILE A 354 -23.50 -16.55 9.41
CA ILE A 354 -22.89 -16.41 8.07
C ILE A 354 -21.38 -16.62 8.15
N LEU A 355 -20.74 -16.06 9.17
CA LEU A 355 -19.29 -16.07 9.35
C LEU A 355 -18.79 -17.29 10.14
N ASN A 356 -19.66 -18.23 10.50
CA ASN A 356 -19.27 -19.44 11.19
C ASN A 356 -18.27 -20.26 10.36
N GLU A 357 -17.13 -20.56 10.95
CA GLU A 357 -16.04 -21.32 10.33
C GLU A 357 -15.91 -22.74 10.89
N ASN A 358 -16.72 -23.07 11.90
CA ASN A 358 -16.65 -24.32 12.64
C ASN A 358 -17.90 -25.17 12.40
N GLU A 359 -17.71 -26.32 11.73
CA GLU A 359 -18.80 -27.25 11.40
C GLU A 359 -19.46 -27.86 12.64
N LYS A 360 -18.82 -27.80 13.81
CA LYS A 360 -19.38 -28.32 15.08
C LYS A 360 -20.37 -27.35 15.71
N THR A 361 -20.21 -26.05 15.46
CA THR A 361 -21.04 -24.98 16.05
C THR A 361 -22.13 -24.50 15.10
N GLY A 362 -21.98 -24.74 13.79
CA GLY A 362 -22.98 -24.36 12.80
C GLY A 362 -22.61 -24.73 11.38
N THR A 363 -23.36 -24.20 10.41
CA THR A 363 -23.07 -24.37 8.98
C THR A 363 -21.84 -23.54 8.60
N VAL A 364 -20.90 -24.14 7.86
CA VAL A 364 -19.79 -23.40 7.25
C VAL A 364 -20.13 -23.11 5.80
N TYR A 365 -20.38 -21.84 5.50
CA TYR A 365 -20.67 -21.38 4.14
C TYR A 365 -19.39 -21.11 3.35
N ASN A 366 -19.42 -21.37 2.05
CA ASN A 366 -18.31 -20.97 1.15
C ASN A 366 -18.32 -19.44 0.91
N ASP A 367 -17.21 -18.91 0.42
CA ASP A 367 -17.01 -17.47 0.17
C ASP A 367 -18.10 -16.82 -0.68
N ASN A 368 -18.57 -17.49 -1.75
CA ASN A 368 -19.64 -16.96 -2.59
C ASN A 368 -20.94 -16.85 -1.80
N THR A 369 -21.31 -17.89 -1.05
CA THR A 369 -22.53 -17.87 -0.22
C THR A 369 -22.42 -16.84 0.90
N ARG A 370 -21.25 -16.71 1.55
CA ARG A 370 -20.99 -15.66 2.55
C ARG A 370 -21.14 -14.25 1.94
N PHE A 371 -20.56 -14.02 0.76
CA PHE A 371 -20.66 -12.75 0.04
C PHE A 371 -22.12 -12.37 -0.25
N GLU A 372 -22.90 -13.32 -0.75
CA GLU A 372 -24.33 -13.15 -1.02
C GLU A 372 -25.10 -12.77 0.24
N LEU A 373 -24.94 -13.55 1.31
CA LEU A 373 -25.68 -13.36 2.56
C LEU A 373 -25.27 -12.06 3.28
N LEU A 374 -23.98 -11.71 3.31
CA LEU A 374 -23.52 -10.43 3.88
C LEU A 374 -24.03 -9.25 3.06
N SER A 375 -24.07 -9.34 1.73
CA SER A 375 -24.70 -8.33 0.90
C SER A 375 -26.19 -8.16 1.24
N GLU A 376 -26.91 -9.25 1.49
CA GLU A 376 -28.32 -9.19 1.92
C GLU A 376 -28.45 -8.50 3.28
N VAL A 377 -27.61 -8.86 4.27
CA VAL A 377 -27.55 -8.19 5.58
C VAL A 377 -27.35 -6.68 5.39
N LEU A 378 -26.33 -6.26 4.64
CA LEU A 378 -25.98 -4.84 4.44
C LEU A 378 -27.04 -4.05 3.66
N ASN A 379 -27.89 -4.74 2.88
CA ASN A 379 -28.99 -4.12 2.16
C ASN A 379 -30.28 -3.97 2.99
N ASN A 380 -30.31 -4.47 4.23
CA ASN A 380 -31.43 -4.24 5.16
C ASN A 380 -31.54 -2.75 5.54
N SER A 381 -32.67 -2.35 6.11
CA SER A 381 -32.91 -0.97 6.54
C SER A 381 -32.49 -0.78 8.00
N PHE A 382 -31.38 -0.09 8.22
CA PHE A 382 -30.90 0.22 9.56
C PHE A 382 -31.45 1.58 10.04
N LYS A 383 -32.28 1.60 11.09
CA LYS A 383 -32.84 2.84 11.65
C LYS A 383 -32.32 3.05 13.07
N LYS A 384 -31.31 3.93 13.21
CA LYS A 384 -30.68 4.29 14.50
C LYS A 384 -30.13 3.07 15.27
N PRO A 385 -29.12 2.37 14.71
CA PRO A 385 -28.50 1.25 15.41
C PRO A 385 -27.84 1.71 16.71
N ASN A 386 -27.94 0.87 17.74
CA ASN A 386 -27.19 1.01 18.98
C ASN A 386 -25.69 0.71 18.76
N VAL A 387 -24.85 0.90 19.78
CA VAL A 387 -23.38 0.74 19.65
C VAL A 387 -22.99 -0.68 19.21
N ASN A 388 -23.64 -1.71 19.74
CA ASN A 388 -23.34 -3.11 19.40
C ASN A 388 -23.82 -3.44 17.98
N GLU A 389 -24.99 -2.94 17.59
CA GLU A 389 -25.49 -3.10 16.21
C GLU A 389 -24.58 -2.41 15.20
N LYS A 390 -24.07 -1.20 15.52
CA LYS A 390 -23.08 -0.51 14.68
C LYS A 390 -21.81 -1.34 14.50
N TRP A 391 -21.38 -2.02 15.56
CA TRP A 391 -20.24 -2.93 15.50
C TRP A 391 -20.52 -4.11 14.55
N TYR A 392 -21.65 -4.82 14.69
CA TYR A 392 -21.98 -5.94 13.79
C TYR A 392 -22.19 -5.50 12.34
N ILE A 393 -22.74 -4.31 12.10
CA ILE A 393 -22.87 -3.73 10.76
C ILE A 393 -21.47 -3.47 10.15
N HIS A 394 -20.56 -2.87 10.92
CA HIS A 394 -19.17 -2.67 10.48
C HIS A 394 -18.44 -3.99 10.26
N TYR A 395 -18.63 -4.96 11.14
CA TYR A 395 -18.03 -6.29 11.03
C TYR A 395 -18.51 -7.02 9.77
N ALA A 396 -19.83 -7.04 9.54
CA ALA A 396 -20.41 -7.59 8.32
C ALA A 396 -19.89 -6.87 7.06
N TYR A 397 -19.74 -5.54 7.11
CA TYR A 397 -19.21 -4.76 6.00
C TYR A 397 -17.73 -5.06 5.73
N LYS A 398 -16.91 -5.19 6.77
CA LYS A 398 -15.49 -5.55 6.68
C LYS A 398 -15.32 -6.93 6.03
N GLU A 399 -16.03 -7.95 6.52
CA GLU A 399 -15.96 -9.30 5.96
C GLU A 399 -16.51 -9.35 4.54
N PHE A 400 -17.56 -8.57 4.25
CA PHE A 400 -18.09 -8.42 2.90
C PHE A 400 -17.01 -7.89 1.93
N LYS A 401 -16.27 -6.84 2.32
CA LYS A 401 -15.19 -6.28 1.51
C LYS A 401 -14.08 -7.29 1.22
N LYS A 402 -13.61 -8.02 2.23
CA LYS A 402 -12.60 -9.09 2.08
C LYS A 402 -13.02 -10.14 1.02
N LEU A 403 -14.31 -10.47 0.96
CA LEU A 403 -14.83 -11.41 -0.02
C LEU A 403 -14.88 -10.84 -1.44
N THR A 404 -15.02 -9.51 -1.63
CA THR A 404 -15.18 -8.90 -2.96
C THR A 404 -14.02 -9.14 -3.92
N GLY A 405 -12.75 -9.13 -3.47
CA GLY A 405 -11.61 -9.48 -4.33
C GLY A 405 -11.18 -10.94 -4.25
N SER A 406 -11.88 -11.76 -3.45
CA SER A 406 -11.70 -13.22 -3.41
C SER A 406 -12.63 -13.93 -4.38
N ILE A 407 -13.81 -13.37 -4.63
CA ILE A 407 -14.75 -13.89 -5.62
C ILE A 407 -14.27 -13.61 -7.04
N LYS A 408 -14.65 -14.49 -7.97
CA LYS A 408 -14.38 -14.31 -9.38
C LYS A 408 -14.99 -12.99 -9.87
N TYR A 409 -14.21 -12.20 -10.59
CA TYR A 409 -14.71 -11.02 -11.29
C TYR A 409 -15.91 -11.37 -12.18
N ASP A 410 -17.07 -10.84 -11.81
CA ASP A 410 -18.33 -10.93 -12.55
C ASP A 410 -19.08 -9.61 -12.34
N THR A 411 -19.53 -8.99 -13.44
CA THR A 411 -20.24 -7.70 -13.44
C THR A 411 -21.42 -7.72 -12.46
N LYS A 412 -22.14 -8.83 -12.34
CA LYS A 412 -23.26 -8.95 -11.38
C LYS A 412 -22.82 -8.84 -9.92
N ASN A 413 -21.67 -9.43 -9.58
CA ASN A 413 -21.12 -9.37 -8.24
C ASN A 413 -20.59 -7.97 -7.93
N ILE A 414 -19.96 -7.31 -8.90
CA ILE A 414 -19.53 -5.91 -8.77
C ILE A 414 -20.73 -4.99 -8.54
N GLU A 415 -21.78 -5.10 -9.35
CA GLU A 415 -23.00 -4.31 -9.18
C GLU A 415 -23.65 -4.52 -7.81
N LYS A 416 -23.65 -5.77 -7.32
CA LYS A 416 -24.14 -6.12 -5.99
C LYS A 416 -23.31 -5.47 -4.89
N ALA A 417 -22.00 -5.51 -5.02
CA ALA A 417 -21.08 -4.86 -4.08
C ALA A 417 -21.21 -3.35 -4.09
N LEU A 418 -21.25 -2.71 -5.26
CA LEU A 418 -21.51 -1.27 -5.37
C LEU A 418 -22.84 -0.89 -4.72
N LYS A 419 -23.90 -1.70 -4.90
CA LYS A 419 -25.20 -1.47 -4.26
C LYS A 419 -25.10 -1.53 -2.73
N ALA A 420 -24.42 -2.54 -2.18
CA ALA A 420 -24.22 -2.68 -0.74
C ALA A 420 -23.41 -1.51 -0.16
N ILE A 421 -22.28 -1.13 -0.80
CA ILE A 421 -21.44 0.01 -0.39
C ILE A 421 -22.23 1.33 -0.41
N ARG A 422 -22.95 1.60 -1.50
CA ARG A 422 -23.79 2.82 -1.62
C ARG A 422 -24.89 2.86 -0.57
N LYS A 423 -25.46 1.70 -0.21
CA LYS A 423 -26.50 1.59 0.80
C LYS A 423 -25.94 1.83 2.20
N ILE A 424 -24.80 1.23 2.54
CA ILE A 424 -24.19 1.43 3.86
C ILE A 424 -23.70 2.87 4.05
N ASN A 425 -23.10 3.50 3.04
CA ASN A 425 -22.71 4.92 3.08
C ASN A 425 -23.91 5.82 3.43
N LYS A 426 -25.06 5.62 2.77
CA LYS A 426 -26.30 6.37 3.06
C LYS A 426 -26.83 6.13 4.46
N ASP A 427 -26.57 4.97 5.03
CA ASP A 427 -27.00 4.62 6.37
C ASP A 427 -26.05 5.21 7.42
N TYR A 428 -24.72 5.16 7.22
CA TYR A 428 -23.74 5.83 8.08
C TYR A 428 -23.94 7.34 8.17
N GLN A 429 -24.24 7.99 7.04
CA GLN A 429 -24.61 9.42 7.03
C GLN A 429 -25.77 9.73 7.99
N LYS A 430 -26.73 8.80 8.14
CA LYS A 430 -27.85 8.96 9.08
C LYS A 430 -27.49 8.57 10.52
N PHE A 431 -26.61 7.59 10.71
CA PHE A 431 -26.25 7.09 12.04
C PHE A 431 -25.37 8.05 12.82
N GLU A 432 -24.52 8.77 12.10
CA GLU A 432 -23.44 9.58 12.69
C GLU A 432 -23.63 11.08 12.46
N ASP A 433 -24.72 11.48 11.80
CA ASP A 433 -24.99 12.87 11.39
C ASP A 433 -23.80 13.47 10.59
N LYS A 434 -23.13 12.61 9.81
CA LYS A 434 -22.01 12.96 8.93
C LYS A 434 -22.53 13.21 7.51
N LYS A 435 -21.92 14.17 6.81
CA LYS A 435 -22.29 14.48 5.41
C LYS A 435 -21.90 13.37 4.43
N ILE A 436 -20.77 12.72 4.67
CA ILE A 436 -20.29 11.56 3.91
C ILE A 436 -19.59 10.59 4.86
N ASP A 437 -19.57 9.31 4.50
CA ASP A 437 -18.63 8.35 5.08
C ASP A 437 -17.40 8.22 4.15
N PHE A 438 -16.25 8.69 4.62
CA PHE A 438 -15.03 8.78 3.84
C PHE A 438 -14.50 7.40 3.43
N GLY A 439 -14.57 6.40 4.33
CA GLY A 439 -14.18 5.01 4.05
C GLY A 439 -15.03 4.40 2.94
N CYS A 440 -16.35 4.53 3.02
CA CYS A 440 -17.26 4.00 2.01
C CYS A 440 -17.08 4.65 0.63
N ILE A 441 -16.77 5.95 0.57
CA ILE A 441 -16.51 6.65 -0.71
C ILE A 441 -15.26 6.09 -1.38
N VAL A 442 -14.21 5.82 -0.61
CA VAL A 442 -12.99 5.23 -1.14
C VAL A 442 -13.20 3.78 -1.53
N ASP A 443 -13.93 3.02 -0.71
CA ASP A 443 -14.29 1.64 -1.03
C ASP A 443 -15.09 1.59 -2.35
N GLU A 444 -16.02 2.52 -2.59
CA GLU A 444 -16.77 2.64 -3.84
C GLU A 444 -15.86 3.03 -5.03
N ALA A 445 -15.00 4.04 -4.86
CA ALA A 445 -14.08 4.48 -5.91
C ALA A 445 -13.09 3.38 -6.32
N LEU A 446 -12.55 2.65 -5.35
CA LEU A 446 -11.63 1.53 -5.60
C LEU A 446 -12.33 0.33 -6.24
N LEU A 447 -13.59 0.06 -5.91
CA LEU A 447 -14.37 -0.97 -6.59
C LEU A 447 -14.72 -0.58 -8.05
N LEU A 448 -14.95 0.72 -8.31
CA LEU A 448 -15.12 1.24 -9.67
C LEU A 448 -13.81 1.17 -10.48
N ASP A 449 -12.67 1.47 -9.86
CA ASP A 449 -11.33 1.29 -10.44
C ASP A 449 -11.08 -0.19 -10.80
N TYR A 450 -11.35 -1.10 -9.86
CA TYR A 450 -11.29 -2.56 -10.09
C TYR A 450 -12.16 -2.99 -11.29
N SER A 451 -13.35 -2.40 -11.44
CA SER A 451 -14.25 -2.70 -12.56
C SER A 451 -13.92 -2.01 -13.88
N GLY A 452 -12.84 -1.22 -13.93
CA GLY A 452 -12.44 -0.44 -15.11
C GLY A 452 -13.27 0.83 -15.36
N ASN A 453 -14.13 1.22 -14.41
CA ASN A 453 -14.95 2.44 -14.47
C ASN A 453 -14.18 3.65 -13.92
N PHE A 454 -12.97 3.88 -14.43
CA PHE A 454 -12.02 4.88 -13.94
C PHE A 454 -12.62 6.30 -13.87
N ASP A 455 -13.39 6.70 -14.89
CA ASP A 455 -13.95 8.06 -14.96
C ASP A 455 -15.05 8.29 -13.90
N GLU A 456 -15.83 7.25 -13.58
CA GLU A 456 -16.84 7.31 -12.50
C GLU A 456 -16.14 7.38 -11.14
N ALA A 457 -15.09 6.58 -10.93
CA ALA A 457 -14.27 6.60 -9.71
C ALA A 457 -13.66 7.98 -9.45
N ILE A 458 -13.01 8.57 -10.47
CA ILE A 458 -12.41 9.91 -10.38
C ILE A 458 -13.49 10.97 -10.10
N SER A 459 -14.62 10.91 -10.81
CA SER A 459 -15.71 11.88 -10.62
C SER A 459 -16.30 11.81 -9.21
N LEU A 460 -16.43 10.61 -8.64
CA LEU A 460 -16.92 10.39 -7.28
C LEU A 460 -15.99 11.05 -6.25
N LEU A 461 -14.68 10.82 -6.37
CA LEU A 461 -13.68 11.41 -5.46
C LEU A 461 -13.68 12.93 -5.57
N GLN A 462 -13.61 13.48 -6.79
CA GLN A 462 -13.62 14.94 -7.04
C GLN A 462 -14.87 15.63 -6.49
N ALA A 463 -16.05 15.04 -6.67
CA ALA A 463 -17.30 15.59 -6.15
C ALA A 463 -17.31 15.62 -4.60
N SER A 464 -16.62 14.67 -3.98
CA SER A 464 -16.60 14.48 -2.53
C SER A 464 -15.54 15.31 -1.81
N GLN A 465 -14.50 15.78 -2.51
CA GLN A 465 -13.42 16.62 -1.94
C GLN A 465 -13.92 17.87 -1.21
N SER A 466 -14.97 18.52 -1.74
CA SER A 466 -15.53 19.75 -1.15
C SER A 466 -16.16 19.55 0.25
N LEU A 467 -16.33 18.30 0.67
CA LEU A 467 -16.97 17.91 1.93
C LEU A 467 -15.95 17.46 2.98
N LEU A 468 -14.65 17.48 2.65
CA LEU A 468 -13.56 16.92 3.45
C LEU A 468 -12.64 17.98 4.04
N ASN A 469 -11.85 17.59 5.05
CA ASN A 469 -10.72 18.39 5.52
C ASN A 469 -9.55 18.31 4.52
N ASN A 470 -8.51 19.12 4.75
CA ASN A 470 -7.37 19.22 3.82
C ASN A 470 -6.61 17.90 3.66
N ASP A 471 -6.40 17.12 4.73
CA ASP A 471 -5.61 15.89 4.68
C ASP A 471 -6.36 14.79 3.93
N ASP A 472 -7.66 14.64 4.19
CA ASP A 472 -8.54 13.72 3.47
C ASP A 472 -8.69 14.10 1.99
N ALA A 473 -8.69 15.41 1.68
CA ALA A 473 -8.70 15.89 0.30
C ALA A 473 -7.38 15.57 -0.43
N ILE A 474 -6.23 15.68 0.26
CA ILE A 474 -4.92 15.26 -0.26
C ILE A 474 -4.93 13.76 -0.56
N TYR A 475 -5.45 12.93 0.34
CA TYR A 475 -5.56 11.49 0.08
C TYR A 475 -6.41 11.19 -1.17
N PHE A 476 -7.49 11.96 -1.40
CA PHE A 476 -8.28 11.83 -2.63
C PHE A 476 -7.49 12.24 -3.87
N ASP A 477 -6.64 13.27 -3.81
CA ASP A 477 -5.75 13.62 -4.91
C ASP A 477 -4.74 12.51 -5.23
N GLU A 478 -4.15 11.89 -4.19
CA GLU A 478 -3.26 10.72 -4.36
C GLU A 478 -3.99 9.57 -5.03
N LEU A 479 -5.21 9.26 -4.56
CA LEU A 479 -6.02 8.19 -5.09
C LEU A 479 -6.46 8.46 -6.54
N ILE A 480 -6.87 9.70 -6.86
CA ILE A 480 -7.17 10.12 -8.24
C ILE A 480 -5.93 9.93 -9.14
N CYS A 481 -4.74 10.28 -8.66
CA CYS A 481 -3.51 10.06 -9.42
C CYS A 481 -3.26 8.57 -9.69
N LYS A 482 -3.41 7.72 -8.67
CA LYS A 482 -3.26 6.26 -8.79
C LYS A 482 -4.29 5.63 -9.73
N ILE A 483 -5.55 6.05 -9.67
CA ILE A 483 -6.60 5.59 -10.60
C ILE A 483 -6.29 6.02 -12.04
N ASN A 484 -5.79 7.24 -12.25
CA ASN A 484 -5.33 7.67 -13.57
C ASN A 484 -4.13 6.84 -14.06
N LEU A 485 -3.24 6.42 -13.17
CA LEU A 485 -2.14 5.51 -13.50
C LEU A 485 -2.66 4.13 -13.90
N ASN A 486 -3.61 3.56 -13.14
CA ASN A 486 -4.29 2.30 -13.48
C ASN A 486 -4.96 2.37 -14.85
N LYS A 487 -5.64 3.48 -15.16
CA LYS A 487 -6.21 3.74 -16.49
C LYS A 487 -5.13 3.70 -17.58
N LYS A 488 -3.99 4.38 -17.39
CA LYS A 488 -2.87 4.34 -18.35
C LYS A 488 -2.28 2.95 -18.52
N VAL A 489 -2.15 2.16 -17.45
CA VAL A 489 -1.70 0.76 -17.53
C VAL A 489 -2.69 -0.07 -18.36
N ASN A 490 -3.99 0.09 -18.08
CA ASN A 490 -5.06 -0.60 -18.81
C ASN A 490 -5.10 -0.22 -20.30
N ASP A 491 -4.82 1.04 -20.61
CA ASP A 491 -4.75 1.56 -21.99
C ASP A 491 -3.41 1.23 -22.70
N GLY A 492 -2.45 0.61 -22.00
CA GLY A 492 -1.12 0.27 -22.54
C GLY A 492 -0.21 1.49 -22.75
N ALA A 493 -0.42 2.58 -22.00
CA ALA A 493 0.21 3.88 -22.19
C ALA A 493 1.39 4.17 -21.23
N ILE A 494 1.94 3.16 -20.53
CA ILE A 494 3.08 3.31 -19.61
C ILE A 494 4.30 2.58 -20.16
N ASP A 495 5.44 3.27 -20.20
CA ASP A 495 6.65 2.82 -20.88
C ASP A 495 7.88 2.71 -19.95
N GLU A 496 7.70 2.22 -18.72
CA GLU A 496 8.51 1.11 -18.15
C GLU A 496 8.66 1.13 -16.62
N ASP A 497 8.86 2.28 -15.96
CA ASP A 497 9.04 2.30 -14.49
C ASP A 497 7.76 2.71 -13.77
N ILE A 498 6.91 1.71 -13.47
CA ILE A 498 5.67 1.95 -12.75
C ILE A 498 5.92 2.47 -11.34
N VAL A 499 7.05 2.12 -10.72
CA VAL A 499 7.38 2.53 -9.35
C VAL A 499 7.63 4.03 -9.31
N GLU A 500 8.38 4.57 -10.27
CA GLU A 500 8.60 6.02 -10.38
C GLU A 500 7.27 6.76 -10.56
N ALA A 501 6.46 6.34 -11.54
CA ALA A 501 5.16 6.96 -11.80
C ALA A 501 4.18 6.82 -10.62
N TYR A 502 4.26 5.73 -9.87
CA TYR A 502 3.47 5.52 -8.66
C TYR A 502 3.89 6.45 -7.53
N ASN A 503 5.20 6.60 -7.31
CA ASN A 503 5.75 7.47 -6.28
C ASN A 503 5.47 8.95 -6.56
N GLU A 504 5.33 9.36 -7.83
CA GLU A 504 4.87 10.71 -8.19
C GLU A 504 3.44 11.01 -7.71
N CYS A 505 2.62 9.98 -7.46
CA CYS A 505 1.27 10.16 -6.92
C CYS A 505 1.23 10.43 -5.42
N SER A 506 2.32 10.19 -4.68
CA SER A 506 2.39 10.54 -3.26
C SER A 506 2.51 12.05 -3.10
N CYS A 507 1.51 12.66 -2.46
CA CYS A 507 1.46 14.09 -2.19
C CYS A 507 2.24 14.43 -0.91
N SER A 508 3.47 13.92 -0.78
CA SER A 508 4.41 14.40 0.24
C SER A 508 5.11 15.66 -0.24
N LYS A 509 4.35 16.76 -0.28
CA LYS A 509 4.96 18.10 -0.18
C LYS A 509 4.82 18.56 1.27
N ASP A 510 5.91 18.39 2.01
CA ASP A 510 6.29 19.14 3.23
C ASP A 510 6.21 18.47 4.62
N SER A 511 6.13 17.15 4.74
CA SER A 511 6.51 16.45 5.98
C SER A 511 7.52 15.34 5.69
N GLU A 512 8.58 15.28 6.50
CA GLU A 512 9.68 14.29 6.43
C GLU A 512 10.82 14.53 5.42
N LYS A 513 11.40 15.74 5.47
CA LYS A 513 12.86 15.87 5.70
C LYS A 513 13.13 16.59 7.02
N SER A 514 12.46 16.15 8.09
CA SER A 514 12.84 16.52 9.45
C SER A 514 13.83 15.47 9.98
N GLY A 515 15.06 15.55 9.50
CA GLY A 515 16.17 15.09 10.32
C GLY A 515 16.18 15.96 11.56
N SER A 516 15.96 15.36 12.73
CA SER A 516 16.10 16.05 14.01
C SER A 516 17.54 16.55 14.15
N ILE A 517 17.76 17.83 13.86
CA ILE A 517 18.97 18.51 14.31
C ILE A 517 18.58 19.24 15.57
N ASN A 518 18.79 18.58 16.71
CA ASN A 518 19.01 19.28 17.96
C ASN A 518 20.23 20.18 17.76
N GLY A 519 20.03 21.50 17.82
CA GLY A 519 21.10 22.46 17.62
C GLY A 519 20.63 23.89 17.78
N THR A 520 20.58 24.36 19.02
CA THR A 520 20.60 25.79 19.37
C THR A 520 21.72 26.51 18.62
N GLY A 521 21.38 27.50 17.77
CA GLY A 521 22.36 28.38 17.16
C GLY A 521 21.78 29.26 16.05
N ASN A 522 21.71 30.57 16.32
CA ASN A 522 21.52 31.58 15.29
C ASN A 522 22.59 31.43 14.19
N GLY A 523 22.17 31.21 12.94
CA GLY A 523 23.06 31.20 11.79
C GLY A 523 22.28 31.08 10.49
N GLN A 524 22.34 32.13 9.67
CA GLN A 524 21.88 32.12 8.29
C GLN A 524 22.58 31.02 7.50
N HIS A 525 21.85 30.07 6.91
CA HIS A 525 22.36 29.27 5.79
C HIS A 525 21.23 28.91 4.82
N ALA A 526 21.35 29.44 3.61
CA ALA A 526 20.62 28.98 2.43
C ALA A 526 21.06 27.54 2.11
N GLN A 527 20.10 26.61 2.04
CA GLN A 527 20.38 25.25 1.56
C GLN A 527 20.30 25.23 0.03
N THR A 528 21.46 25.13 -0.60
CA THR A 528 21.65 24.76 -2.00
C THR A 528 21.48 23.26 -2.16
N GLY A 529 20.40 22.84 -2.83
CA GLY A 529 20.26 21.49 -3.36
C GLY A 529 21.16 21.31 -4.58
N THR A 530 21.90 20.21 -4.62
CA THR A 530 22.83 19.87 -5.69
C THR A 530 22.08 19.71 -7.01
N ILE A 531 22.21 20.71 -7.87
CA ILE A 531 21.81 20.67 -9.28
C ILE A 531 23.09 20.35 -10.05
N LEU A 532 22.99 19.57 -11.14
CA LEU A 532 24.04 19.43 -12.14
C LEU A 532 24.47 20.83 -12.62
N SER A 533 25.47 21.42 -11.97
CA SER A 533 26.02 22.71 -12.38
C SER A 533 27.11 22.45 -13.40
N VAL A 534 26.91 22.91 -14.63
CA VAL A 534 28.03 23.14 -15.54
C VAL A 534 28.76 24.38 -14.99
N ASP A 535 30.05 24.24 -14.67
CA ASP A 535 30.87 25.34 -14.15
C ASP A 535 30.75 26.58 -15.04
N GLY A 536 30.28 27.69 -14.46
CA GLY A 536 30.21 29.00 -15.12
C GLY A 536 28.82 29.53 -15.46
N ILE A 537 27.76 28.70 -15.52
CA ILE A 537 26.38 29.14 -15.79
C ILE A 537 25.60 29.32 -14.47
N SER A 538 24.90 30.45 -14.32
CA SER A 538 24.08 30.75 -13.14
C SER A 538 22.67 31.20 -13.52
N LEU A 539 21.67 30.47 -13.04
CA LEU A 539 20.24 30.75 -13.06
C LEU A 539 19.77 31.18 -11.68
N SER A 540 19.15 32.35 -11.58
CA SER A 540 18.56 32.85 -10.32
C SER A 540 17.20 33.51 -10.56
N VAL A 541 16.38 33.52 -9.51
CA VAL A 541 15.07 34.17 -9.51
C VAL A 541 15.02 35.19 -8.38
N VAL A 542 14.66 36.43 -8.71
CA VAL A 542 14.54 37.54 -7.77
C VAL A 542 13.07 37.96 -7.71
N PRO A 543 12.36 37.67 -6.61
CA PRO A 543 10.98 38.10 -6.43
C PRO A 543 10.92 39.59 -6.06
N HIS A 544 9.99 40.34 -6.67
CA HIS A 544 9.66 41.73 -6.32
C HIS A 544 8.23 41.81 -5.78
N PRO A 545 8.01 41.48 -4.48
CA PRO A 545 6.67 41.35 -3.91
C PRO A 545 5.87 42.66 -3.92
N VAL A 546 6.54 43.81 -3.87
CA VAL A 546 5.90 45.14 -3.90
C VAL A 546 5.29 45.46 -5.28
N THR A 547 5.93 45.01 -6.37
CA THR A 547 5.46 45.26 -7.74
C THR A 547 4.67 44.09 -8.32
N GLY A 548 4.56 42.96 -7.62
CA GLY A 548 3.89 41.75 -8.11
C GLY A 548 4.59 41.16 -9.34
N THR A 549 5.92 41.26 -9.42
CA THR A 549 6.71 40.76 -10.55
C THR A 549 7.87 39.90 -10.06
N SER A 550 8.35 38.99 -10.89
CA SER A 550 9.57 38.22 -10.61
C SER A 550 10.57 38.42 -11.74
N GLU A 551 11.86 38.41 -11.44
CA GLU A 551 12.92 38.46 -12.45
C GLU A 551 13.66 37.12 -12.50
N ILE A 552 13.77 36.53 -13.69
CA ILE A 552 14.65 35.40 -13.94
C ILE A 552 15.94 35.94 -14.54
N ARG A 553 17.09 35.64 -13.92
CA ARG A 553 18.41 36.07 -14.38
C ARG A 553 19.21 34.84 -14.77
N VAL A 554 19.74 34.86 -15.98
CA VAL A 554 20.67 33.85 -16.50
C VAL A 554 21.98 34.53 -16.83
N THR A 555 23.09 33.99 -16.36
CA THR A 555 24.44 34.53 -16.57
C THR A 555 25.42 33.40 -16.92
N GLY A 556 26.46 33.70 -17.69
CA GLY A 556 27.53 32.76 -18.05
C GLY A 556 27.20 31.81 -19.21
N LEU A 557 26.17 32.12 -20.00
CA LEU A 557 25.81 31.34 -21.19
C LEU A 557 26.83 31.54 -22.31
N ALA A 558 27.46 30.44 -22.76
CA ALA A 558 28.37 30.42 -23.90
C ALA A 558 27.67 30.15 -25.25
N GLU A 559 26.50 29.53 -25.24
CA GLU A 559 25.66 29.28 -26.43
C GLU A 559 24.20 29.58 -26.12
N THR A 560 23.37 29.62 -27.17
CA THR A 560 21.92 29.79 -27.04
C THR A 560 21.29 28.68 -26.20
N ALA A 561 20.47 29.06 -25.22
CA ALA A 561 19.70 28.14 -24.40
C ALA A 561 18.19 28.41 -24.51
N THR A 562 17.38 27.43 -24.15
CA THR A 562 15.93 27.55 -24.01
C THR A 562 15.57 27.53 -22.54
N LEU A 563 14.98 28.62 -22.04
CA LEU A 563 14.36 28.67 -20.72
C LEU A 563 12.90 28.25 -20.82
N THR A 564 12.52 27.22 -20.07
CA THR A 564 11.16 26.70 -19.98
C THR A 564 10.67 26.82 -18.54
N VAL A 565 9.50 27.40 -18.34
CA VAL A 565 8.81 27.45 -17.04
C VAL A 565 7.64 26.50 -17.09
N TYR A 566 7.59 25.59 -16.12
CA TYR A 566 6.51 24.63 -15.93
C TYR A 566 5.69 25.05 -14.72
N ASN A 567 4.36 24.89 -14.79
CA ASN A 567 3.52 24.98 -13.61
C ASN A 567 3.65 23.71 -12.74
N SER A 568 2.95 23.69 -11.61
CA SER A 568 2.94 22.56 -10.67
C SER A 568 2.39 21.24 -11.25
N LEU A 569 1.75 21.27 -12.42
CA LEU A 569 1.21 20.11 -13.14
C LEU A 569 2.10 19.68 -14.32
N GLY A 570 3.31 20.24 -14.45
CA GLY A 570 4.23 19.92 -15.54
C GLY A 570 3.86 20.53 -16.90
N ALA A 571 2.85 21.40 -16.97
CA ALA A 571 2.51 22.09 -18.21
C ALA A 571 3.44 23.28 -18.44
N VAL A 572 3.93 23.43 -19.67
CA VAL A 572 4.75 24.57 -20.09
C VAL A 572 3.90 25.85 -20.11
N VAL A 573 4.24 26.80 -19.26
CA VAL A 573 3.57 28.11 -19.17
C VAL A 573 4.37 29.24 -19.82
N ILE A 574 5.70 29.12 -19.84
CA ILE A 574 6.58 30.06 -20.54
C ILE A 574 7.67 29.25 -21.23
N ARG A 575 7.99 29.60 -22.48
CA ARG A 575 9.17 29.11 -23.18
C ARG A 575 9.83 30.27 -23.91
N ARG A 576 11.11 30.52 -23.63
CA ARG A 576 11.87 31.64 -24.22
C ARG A 576 13.28 31.19 -24.60
N GLU A 577 13.78 31.74 -25.67
CA GLU A 577 15.16 31.59 -26.10
C GLU A 577 16.03 32.63 -25.38
N VAL A 578 17.22 32.22 -24.93
CA VAL A 578 18.19 33.03 -24.18
C VAL A 578 19.50 33.01 -24.95
N THR A 579 19.86 34.14 -25.55
CA THR A 579 20.94 34.22 -26.55
C THR A 579 22.15 35.06 -26.12
N SER A 580 22.14 35.65 -24.92
CA SER A 580 23.24 36.50 -24.43
C SER A 580 23.90 35.95 -23.16
N GLU A 581 25.19 36.27 -22.98
CA GLU A 581 26.01 35.91 -21.80
C GLU A 581 25.36 36.32 -20.46
N SER A 582 24.49 37.33 -20.49
CA SER A 582 23.64 37.71 -19.37
C SER A 582 22.27 38.16 -19.89
N THR A 583 21.21 37.51 -19.43
CA THR A 583 19.81 37.86 -19.73
C THR A 583 19.03 38.02 -18.44
N THR A 584 18.28 39.12 -18.32
CA THR A 584 17.27 39.31 -17.26
C THR A 584 15.88 39.38 -17.88
N MET A 585 15.00 38.47 -17.48
CA MET A 585 13.62 38.41 -17.92
C MET A 585 12.69 38.80 -16.77
N LYS A 586 11.93 39.87 -16.96
CA LYS A 586 10.85 40.24 -16.04
C LYS A 586 9.59 39.45 -16.37
N ILE A 587 8.98 38.87 -15.36
CA ILE A 587 7.71 38.13 -15.41
C ILE A 587 6.68 38.90 -14.60
N THR A 588 5.55 39.19 -15.22
CA THR A 588 4.43 39.89 -14.59
C THR A 588 3.33 38.93 -14.16
N ARG A 589 2.47 39.35 -13.22
CA ARG A 589 1.26 38.61 -12.80
C ARG A 589 0.27 38.31 -13.94
N ASN A 590 0.37 39.03 -15.06
CA ASN A 590 -0.44 38.75 -16.25
C ASN A 590 0.08 37.53 -17.04
N GLU A 591 1.35 37.18 -16.85
CA GLU A 591 2.00 36.04 -17.51
C GLU A 591 2.01 34.79 -16.63
N LEU A 592 2.15 34.93 -15.31
CA LEU A 592 2.04 33.83 -14.35
C LEU A 592 1.12 34.20 -13.17
N LYS A 593 0.17 33.31 -12.88
CA LYS A 593 -0.69 33.41 -11.69
C LYS A 593 0.14 33.11 -10.42
N PRO A 594 -0.34 33.47 -9.22
CA PRO A 594 0.28 33.02 -7.98
C PRO A 594 0.37 31.49 -7.93
N GLY A 595 1.53 30.96 -7.55
CA GLY A 595 1.79 29.53 -7.58
C GLY A 595 3.28 29.16 -7.58
N ILE A 596 3.54 27.85 -7.57
CA ILE A 596 4.89 27.29 -7.62
C ILE A 596 5.18 26.84 -9.06
N TYR A 597 6.36 27.23 -9.54
CA TYR A 597 6.83 26.97 -10.89
C TYR A 597 8.21 26.34 -10.88
N LEU A 598 8.49 25.51 -11.88
CA LEU A 598 9.82 24.98 -12.16
C LEU A 598 10.41 25.70 -13.36
N VAL A 599 11.55 26.35 -13.18
CA VAL A 599 12.29 27.03 -14.25
C VAL A 599 13.43 26.12 -14.68
N ASN A 600 13.43 25.68 -15.93
CA ASN A 600 14.47 24.83 -16.49
C ASN A 600 15.18 25.56 -17.63
N LEU A 601 16.51 25.57 -17.60
CA LEU A 601 17.36 26.09 -18.65
C LEU A 601 17.98 24.92 -19.40
N ASN A 602 17.62 24.77 -20.67
CA ASN A 602 18.10 23.69 -21.53
C ASN A 602 19.05 24.22 -22.60
N GLN A 603 20.15 23.52 -22.86
CA GLN A 603 21.07 23.81 -23.96
C GLN A 603 21.26 22.53 -24.78
N ASN A 604 21.15 22.63 -26.10
CA ASN A 604 21.26 21.47 -27.01
C ASN A 604 20.34 20.29 -26.66
N GLY A 605 19.15 20.57 -26.12
CA GLY A 605 18.15 19.57 -25.76
C GLY A 605 18.33 18.91 -24.39
N ALA A 606 19.38 19.26 -23.63
CA ALA A 606 19.64 18.75 -22.29
C ALA A 606 19.45 19.84 -21.21
N PRO A 607 18.92 19.49 -20.01
CA PRO A 607 18.81 20.42 -18.90
C PRO A 607 20.19 20.75 -18.32
N VAL A 608 20.49 22.04 -18.25
CA VAL A 608 21.76 22.59 -17.72
C VAL A 608 21.57 23.13 -16.31
N GLN A 609 20.40 23.70 -16.00
CA GLN A 609 20.10 24.15 -14.65
C GLN A 609 18.59 24.20 -14.42
N THR A 610 18.16 23.86 -13.20
CA THR A 610 16.75 23.88 -12.83
C THR A 610 16.55 24.58 -11.49
N LEU A 611 15.57 25.47 -11.39
CA LEU A 611 15.29 26.25 -10.19
C LEU A 611 13.79 26.31 -9.90
N LYS A 612 13.43 26.19 -8.61
CA LYS A 612 12.06 26.44 -8.14
C LYS A 612 11.80 27.96 -8.04
N MET A 613 10.70 28.42 -8.62
CA MET A 613 10.22 29.80 -8.52
C MET A 613 8.87 29.82 -7.80
N VAL A 614 8.71 30.75 -6.86
CA VAL A 614 7.42 30.99 -6.18
C VAL A 614 6.93 32.37 -6.60
N VAL A 615 5.75 32.42 -7.20
CA VAL A 615 5.06 33.67 -7.54
C VAL A 615 3.98 33.89 -6.48
N GLN A 616 4.05 35.01 -5.77
CA GLN A 616 3.10 35.43 -4.73
C GLN A 616 2.03 36.38 -5.26
#